data_AF-A0A0D6AIM9-F1
#
_entry.id   AF-A0A0D6AIM9-F1
#
_cell.length_a   1.000
_cell.length_b   1.000
_cell.length_c   1.000
_cell.angle_alpha   90.00
_cell.angle_beta   90.00
_cell.angle_gamma   90.00
#
_symmetry.space_group_name_H-M   'P 1'
#
loop_
_entity.id
_entity.type
_entity.pdbx_description
1 polymer ?
#
loop_
_entity_poly.entity_id
_entity_poly.type
_entity_poly.pdbx_seq_one_letter_code
_entity_poly.pdbx_strand_id
1 'polypeptide(L)'
;MDVQELLERYHRGETNFEKVDLHGQILGNINLSRINLKEADLSDVNLVDCSLSEANFKETNLTNAIIRGDLTAVNLIQANLHKANLAKSNLSDSSLRNANLSDSDFSYAILNCSLLHDTNLKKANLSHATMINCLLSRANLTEANLQGANLQGANLTNAIMMNTNLEGANLSLTQMNGVNGVGIYAAHANFSHANLSGGNFVKGDFNNANFYDSMMTWGSFKMTNFSHANLSEAKLLWSNFTRANLQKANLVNTNISQTNFDLANLEDIIMTIDN
;
A
#
# COMPACT_ATOMS: atom_id res chain seq x y z
N MET A 1 17.10 -25.38 16.04
CA MET A 1 16.14 -26.00 17.01
C MET A 1 15.14 -26.78 16.18
N ASP A 2 14.62 -27.92 16.65
CA ASP A 2 13.54 -28.60 15.91
C ASP A 2 12.15 -28.15 16.41
N VAL A 3 11.11 -28.42 15.61
CA VAL A 3 9.73 -28.01 15.94
C VAL A 3 9.23 -28.68 17.21
N GLN A 4 9.61 -29.93 17.47
CA GLN A 4 9.12 -30.65 18.65
C GLN A 4 9.68 -30.01 19.93
N GLU A 5 10.97 -29.70 19.97
CA GLU A 5 11.61 -29.02 21.08
C GLU A 5 10.97 -27.65 21.34
N LEU A 6 10.72 -26.87 20.28
CA LEU A 6 10.04 -25.58 20.37
C LEU A 6 8.66 -25.72 21.01
N LEU A 7 7.86 -26.67 20.51
CA LEU A 7 6.49 -26.86 20.98
C LEU A 7 6.48 -27.36 22.42
N GLU A 8 7.32 -28.31 22.81
CA GLU A 8 7.40 -28.78 24.19
C GLU A 8 7.78 -27.65 25.16
N ARG A 9 8.72 -26.79 24.78
CA ARG A 9 9.11 -25.61 25.56
C ARG A 9 7.98 -24.59 25.64
N TYR A 10 7.32 -24.30 24.52
CA TYR A 10 6.21 -23.35 24.46
C TYR A 10 5.01 -23.82 25.29
N HIS A 11 4.65 -25.10 25.24
CA HIS A 11 3.58 -25.67 26.07
C HIS A 11 3.91 -25.65 27.57
N ARG A 12 5.19 -25.60 27.95
CA ARG A 12 5.64 -25.39 29.35
C ARG A 12 5.63 -23.92 29.77
N GLY A 13 5.20 -23.01 28.90
CA GLY A 13 5.05 -21.58 29.18
C GLY A 13 6.29 -20.74 28.83
N GLU A 14 7.31 -21.33 28.21
CA GLU A 14 8.41 -20.55 27.65
C GLU A 14 7.93 -19.80 26.40
N THR A 15 8.09 -18.49 26.34
CA THR A 15 7.67 -17.69 25.18
C THR A 15 8.85 -17.05 24.46
N ASN A 16 10.06 -17.10 25.02
CA ASN A 16 11.24 -16.47 24.44
C ASN A 16 12.11 -17.47 23.66
N PHE A 17 12.08 -17.32 22.34
CA PHE A 17 12.84 -18.08 21.37
C PHE A 17 13.62 -17.13 20.46
N GLU A 18 14.19 -16.06 21.03
CA GLU A 18 15.07 -15.16 20.28
C GLU A 18 16.23 -15.91 19.62
N LYS A 19 16.55 -15.54 18.37
CA LYS A 19 17.71 -16.04 17.61
C LYS A 19 17.71 -17.54 17.32
N VAL A 20 16.59 -18.22 17.50
CA VAL A 20 16.50 -19.64 17.12
C VAL A 20 16.59 -19.78 15.60
N ASP A 21 17.14 -20.91 15.17
CA ASP A 21 17.09 -21.34 13.78
C ASP A 21 15.95 -22.36 13.63
N LEU A 22 14.96 -21.96 12.83
CA LEU A 22 13.77 -22.71 12.40
C LEU A 22 13.64 -22.66 10.87
N HIS A 23 14.75 -22.47 10.15
CA HIS A 23 14.78 -22.46 8.70
C HIS A 23 14.12 -23.72 8.11
N GLY A 24 13.23 -23.52 7.13
CA GLY A 24 12.54 -24.58 6.40
C GLY A 24 11.58 -25.43 7.24
N GLN A 25 11.35 -25.09 8.51
CA GLN A 25 10.48 -25.88 9.38
C GLN A 25 9.01 -25.70 9.01
N ILE A 26 8.19 -26.70 9.36
CA ILE A 26 6.74 -26.69 9.13
C ILE A 26 6.04 -26.63 10.48
N LEU A 27 5.41 -25.49 10.74
CA LEU A 27 4.59 -25.20 11.91
C LEU A 27 3.19 -24.84 11.40
N GLY A 28 2.35 -25.85 11.14
CA GLY A 28 0.99 -25.63 10.64
C GLY A 28 -0.06 -25.84 11.72
N ASN A 29 -1.12 -25.03 11.75
CA ASN A 29 -2.26 -25.20 12.67
C ASN A 29 -1.91 -25.11 14.16
N ILE A 30 -0.96 -24.24 14.55
CA ILE A 30 -0.52 -24.12 15.95
C ILE A 30 -0.85 -22.73 16.48
N ASN A 31 -1.27 -22.65 17.74
CA ASN A 31 -1.34 -21.38 18.45
C ASN A 31 0.04 -21.03 19.03
N LEU A 32 0.68 -20.02 18.45
CA LEU A 32 1.94 -19.44 18.90
C LEU A 32 1.76 -17.95 19.23
N SER A 33 0.56 -17.54 19.66
CA SER A 33 0.29 -16.15 20.04
C SER A 33 1.28 -15.68 21.10
N ARG A 34 1.75 -14.44 20.99
CA ARG A 34 2.75 -13.83 21.90
C ARG A 34 4.12 -14.52 21.95
N ILE A 35 4.42 -15.46 21.05
CA ILE A 35 5.77 -16.02 20.97
C ILE A 35 6.76 -14.91 20.60
N ASN A 36 7.94 -14.93 21.20
CA ASN A 36 9.03 -14.03 20.87
C ASN A 36 10.07 -14.78 20.04
N LEU A 37 10.09 -14.50 18.74
CA LEU A 37 11.01 -15.05 17.74
C LEU A 37 11.92 -13.95 17.17
N LYS A 38 12.17 -12.89 17.94
CA LYS A 38 13.02 -11.78 17.51
C LYS A 38 14.41 -12.27 17.11
N GLU A 39 14.92 -11.72 16.01
CA GLU A 39 16.20 -12.09 15.40
C GLU A 39 16.32 -13.59 15.01
N ALA A 40 15.22 -14.36 15.00
CA ALA A 40 15.24 -15.76 14.58
C ALA A 40 15.45 -15.89 13.06
N ASP A 41 15.97 -17.04 12.64
CA ASP A 41 15.93 -17.46 11.24
C ASP A 41 14.71 -18.35 11.01
N LEU A 42 13.76 -17.80 10.26
CA LEU A 42 12.52 -18.43 9.83
C LEU A 42 12.40 -18.38 8.30
N SER A 43 13.54 -18.32 7.61
CA SER A 43 13.53 -18.42 6.15
C SER A 43 12.95 -19.75 5.69
N ASP A 44 12.14 -19.71 4.63
CA ASP A 44 11.45 -20.86 4.05
C ASP A 44 10.53 -21.61 5.04
N VAL A 45 10.19 -21.02 6.19
CA VAL A 45 9.27 -21.63 7.16
C VAL A 45 7.84 -21.69 6.60
N ASN A 46 7.10 -22.72 6.98
CA ASN A 46 5.67 -22.81 6.72
C ASN A 46 4.90 -22.61 8.04
N LEU A 47 4.18 -21.49 8.13
CA LEU A 47 3.35 -21.04 9.25
C LEU A 47 1.85 -20.99 8.87
N VAL A 48 1.41 -21.82 7.91
CA VAL A 48 0.01 -21.85 7.46
C VAL A 48 -0.91 -22.26 8.61
N ASP A 49 -2.02 -21.54 8.74
CA ASP A 49 -3.06 -21.71 9.75
C ASP A 49 -2.56 -21.55 11.20
N CYS A 50 -1.40 -20.92 11.42
CA CYS A 50 -0.96 -20.55 12.76
C CYS A 50 -1.69 -19.31 13.28
N SER A 51 -1.91 -19.28 14.60
CA SER A 51 -2.23 -18.05 15.33
C SER A 51 -0.92 -17.45 15.84
N LEU A 52 -0.56 -16.29 15.30
CA LEU A 52 0.65 -15.52 15.59
C LEU A 52 0.29 -14.13 16.16
N SER A 53 -0.94 -13.98 16.68
CA SER A 53 -1.38 -12.72 17.24
C SER A 53 -0.47 -12.26 18.37
N GLU A 54 -0.11 -10.97 18.34
CA GLU A 54 0.83 -10.34 19.27
C GLU A 54 2.25 -10.96 19.29
N ALA A 55 2.61 -11.82 18.33
CA ALA A 55 3.95 -12.39 18.27
C ALA A 55 5.02 -11.33 17.94
N ASN A 56 6.24 -11.56 18.41
CA ASN A 56 7.38 -10.69 18.14
C ASN A 56 8.34 -11.33 17.14
N PHE A 57 8.30 -10.85 15.90
CA PHE A 57 9.20 -11.18 14.79
C PHE A 57 10.12 -10.00 14.43
N LYS A 58 10.42 -9.11 15.39
CA LYS A 58 11.34 -8.00 15.15
C LYS A 58 12.68 -8.53 14.63
N GLU A 59 13.21 -7.91 13.58
CA GLU A 59 14.51 -8.25 12.98
C GLU A 59 14.65 -9.73 12.55
N THR A 60 13.52 -10.43 12.35
CA THR A 60 13.51 -11.84 11.94
C THR A 60 13.77 -11.98 10.44
N ASN A 61 14.47 -13.05 10.04
CA ASN A 61 14.54 -13.47 8.64
C ASN A 61 13.33 -14.36 8.32
N LEU A 62 12.40 -13.86 7.49
CA LEU A 62 11.21 -14.55 7.00
C LEU A 62 11.25 -14.66 5.45
N THR A 63 12.45 -14.65 4.87
CA THR A 63 12.61 -14.76 3.41
C THR A 63 11.93 -16.02 2.91
N ASN A 64 11.10 -15.92 1.86
CA ASN A 64 10.30 -17.01 1.30
C ASN A 64 9.32 -17.71 2.26
N ALA A 65 9.11 -17.21 3.48
CA ALA A 65 8.20 -17.84 4.43
C ALA A 65 6.77 -17.88 3.90
N ILE A 66 6.02 -18.94 4.22
CA ILE A 66 4.58 -19.03 3.93
C ILE A 66 3.83 -18.79 5.23
N ILE A 67 3.18 -17.64 5.37
CA ILE A 67 2.53 -17.20 6.60
C ILE A 67 1.08 -16.82 6.30
N ARG A 68 0.19 -17.80 6.39
CA ARG A 68 -1.25 -17.60 6.12
C ARG A 68 -2.03 -17.90 7.38
N GLY A 69 -2.35 -16.88 8.16
CA GLY A 69 -3.00 -17.05 9.44
C GLY A 69 -3.36 -15.73 10.09
N ASP A 70 -3.54 -15.77 11.40
CA ASP A 70 -3.75 -14.58 12.23
C ASP A 70 -2.41 -13.99 12.67
N LEU A 71 -2.09 -12.80 12.19
CA LEU A 71 -0.93 -11.99 12.59
C LEU A 71 -1.38 -10.65 13.18
N THR A 72 -2.57 -10.59 13.80
CA THR A 72 -3.07 -9.37 14.42
C THR A 72 -2.09 -8.85 15.48
N ALA A 73 -1.83 -7.55 15.46
CA ALA A 73 -0.89 -6.89 16.37
C ALA A 73 0.54 -7.49 16.37
N VAL A 74 0.96 -8.19 15.32
CA VAL A 74 2.31 -8.75 15.22
C VAL A 74 3.37 -7.64 15.11
N ASN A 75 4.53 -7.85 15.73
CA ASN A 75 5.69 -6.97 15.58
C ASN A 75 6.66 -7.53 14.54
N LEU A 76 6.70 -6.91 13.36
CA LEU A 76 7.58 -7.21 12.22
C LEU A 76 8.57 -6.07 11.94
N ILE A 77 8.85 -5.21 12.92
CA ILE A 77 9.77 -4.09 12.74
C ILE A 77 11.14 -4.61 12.26
N GLN A 78 11.64 -4.03 11.17
CA GLN A 78 12.93 -4.40 10.55
C GLN A 78 13.05 -5.88 10.14
N ALA A 79 11.95 -6.63 10.08
CA ALA A 79 11.96 -8.01 9.60
C ALA A 79 12.23 -8.06 8.08
N ASN A 80 12.82 -9.16 7.62
CA ASN A 80 13.01 -9.41 6.20
C ASN A 80 11.98 -10.43 5.70
N LEU A 81 10.93 -9.97 5.04
CA LEU A 81 9.88 -10.80 4.41
C LEU A 81 10.02 -10.83 2.88
N HIS A 82 11.23 -10.69 2.35
CA HIS A 82 11.45 -10.76 0.91
C HIS A 82 10.88 -12.06 0.34
N LYS A 83 10.01 -11.96 -0.66
CA LYS A 83 9.30 -13.09 -1.29
C LYS A 83 8.43 -13.95 -0.35
N ALA A 84 8.12 -13.48 0.86
CA ALA A 84 7.20 -14.20 1.73
C ALA A 84 5.78 -14.21 1.15
N ASN A 85 5.03 -15.27 1.40
CA ASN A 85 3.62 -15.40 1.05
C ASN A 85 2.74 -15.18 2.28
N LEU A 86 2.09 -14.03 2.34
CA LEU A 86 1.12 -13.61 3.36
C LEU A 86 -0.31 -13.50 2.79
N ALA A 87 -0.59 -14.14 1.66
CA ALA A 87 -1.88 -14.02 0.99
C ALA A 87 -3.03 -14.50 1.90
N LYS A 88 -4.06 -13.65 2.02
CA LYS A 88 -5.25 -13.84 2.88
C LYS A 88 -5.00 -13.83 4.40
N SER A 89 -3.81 -13.44 4.84
CA SER A 89 -3.53 -13.32 6.27
C SER A 89 -4.15 -12.06 6.89
N ASN A 90 -4.33 -12.05 8.20
CA ASN A 90 -4.79 -10.89 8.95
C ASN A 90 -3.63 -10.24 9.71
N LEU A 91 -3.14 -9.10 9.24
CA LEU A 91 -2.12 -8.26 9.87
C LEU A 91 -2.70 -6.97 10.48
N SER A 92 -3.99 -6.95 10.86
CA SER A 92 -4.59 -5.75 11.47
C SER A 92 -3.80 -5.31 12.70
N ASP A 93 -3.61 -4.01 12.86
CA ASP A 93 -2.88 -3.38 13.99
C ASP A 93 -1.41 -3.81 14.14
N SER A 94 -0.83 -4.47 13.13
CA SER A 94 0.58 -4.90 13.15
C SER A 94 1.55 -3.74 12.92
N SER A 95 2.81 -3.95 13.31
CA SER A 95 3.91 -3.01 13.06
C SER A 95 4.94 -3.62 12.12
N LEU A 96 5.03 -3.11 10.90
CA LEU A 96 5.98 -3.54 9.87
C LEU A 96 7.03 -2.46 9.57
N ARG A 97 7.17 -1.44 10.42
CA ARG A 97 8.06 -0.30 10.17
C ARG A 97 9.47 -0.74 9.77
N ASN A 98 10.02 -0.15 8.71
CA ASN A 98 11.33 -0.48 8.12
C ASN A 98 11.50 -1.94 7.65
N ALA A 99 10.43 -2.74 7.55
CA ALA A 99 10.54 -4.12 7.05
C ALA A 99 10.87 -4.15 5.55
N ASN A 100 11.60 -5.19 5.13
CA ASN A 100 11.77 -5.52 3.72
C ASN A 100 10.63 -6.44 3.29
N LEU A 101 9.69 -5.92 2.52
CA LEU A 101 8.50 -6.61 2.01
C LEU A 101 8.58 -6.80 0.49
N SER A 102 9.76 -6.63 -0.11
CA SER A 102 9.91 -6.67 -1.57
C SER A 102 9.56 -8.03 -2.14
N ASP A 103 8.87 -8.03 -3.28
CA ASP A 103 8.42 -9.23 -4.00
C ASP A 103 7.53 -10.19 -3.18
N SER A 104 6.99 -9.74 -2.04
CA SER A 104 6.08 -10.53 -1.20
C SER A 104 4.65 -10.56 -1.74
N ASP A 105 3.87 -11.57 -1.34
CA ASP A 105 2.45 -11.71 -1.69
C ASP A 105 1.56 -11.41 -0.48
N PHE A 106 0.85 -10.29 -0.52
CA PHE A 106 -0.19 -9.86 0.40
C PHE A 106 -1.57 -9.85 -0.26
N SER A 107 -1.77 -10.59 -1.36
CA SER A 107 -3.07 -10.60 -2.04
C SER A 107 -4.19 -11.01 -1.09
N TYR A 108 -5.27 -10.22 -1.09
CA TYR A 108 -6.41 -10.38 -0.18
C TYR A 108 -6.08 -10.32 1.33
N ALA A 109 -4.90 -9.86 1.73
CA ALA A 109 -4.56 -9.70 3.13
C ALA A 109 -5.32 -8.53 3.79
N ILE A 110 -5.51 -8.61 5.11
CA ILE A 110 -6.12 -7.56 5.91
C ILE A 110 -5.02 -6.86 6.69
N LEU A 111 -4.69 -5.62 6.34
CA LEU A 111 -3.64 -4.82 6.97
C LEU A 111 -4.18 -3.61 7.74
N ASN A 112 -5.49 -3.50 7.96
CA ASN A 112 -6.13 -2.32 8.53
C ASN A 112 -5.39 -1.79 9.78
N CYS A 113 -5.22 -0.47 9.86
CA CYS A 113 -4.53 0.24 10.94
C CYS A 113 -3.05 -0.16 11.15
N SER A 114 -2.42 -0.92 10.24
CA SER A 114 -1.01 -1.31 10.38
C SER A 114 -0.03 -0.16 10.15
N LEU A 115 1.15 -0.28 10.78
CA LEU A 115 2.25 0.66 10.68
C LEU A 115 3.27 0.18 9.63
N LEU A 116 3.16 0.70 8.41
CA LEU A 116 3.98 0.34 7.23
C LEU A 116 4.97 1.46 6.83
N HIS A 117 5.23 2.41 7.72
CA HIS A 117 6.17 3.50 7.47
C HIS A 117 7.56 3.00 7.10
N ASP A 118 8.18 3.68 6.13
CA ASP A 118 9.56 3.40 5.69
C ASP A 118 9.77 1.94 5.19
N THR A 119 8.71 1.23 4.83
CA THR A 119 8.80 -0.15 4.31
C THR A 119 9.27 -0.19 2.86
N ASN A 120 9.94 -1.29 2.51
CA ASN A 120 10.22 -1.62 1.11
C ASN A 120 9.17 -2.60 0.59
N LEU A 121 8.14 -2.12 -0.09
CA LEU A 121 7.09 -2.90 -0.77
C LEU A 121 7.32 -3.00 -2.29
N LYS A 122 8.56 -2.78 -2.76
CA LYS A 122 8.87 -2.85 -4.19
C LYS A 122 8.42 -4.19 -4.76
N LYS A 123 7.64 -4.16 -5.84
CA LYS A 123 7.08 -5.36 -6.52
C LYS A 123 6.20 -6.26 -5.65
N ALA A 124 5.77 -5.81 -4.47
CA ALA A 124 4.86 -6.58 -3.64
C ALA A 124 3.48 -6.71 -4.31
N ASN A 125 2.83 -7.85 -4.16
CA ASN A 125 1.47 -8.07 -4.59
C ASN A 125 0.50 -7.78 -3.44
N LEU A 126 -0.19 -6.65 -3.48
CA LEU A 126 -1.22 -6.22 -2.53
C LEU A 126 -2.61 -6.21 -3.19
N SER A 127 -2.80 -6.93 -4.31
CA SER A 127 -4.07 -6.95 -5.03
C SER A 127 -5.22 -7.36 -4.10
N HIS A 128 -6.30 -6.58 -4.10
CA HIS A 128 -7.49 -6.79 -3.27
C HIS A 128 -7.24 -6.80 -1.74
N ALA A 129 -6.08 -6.33 -1.27
CA ALA A 129 -5.82 -6.18 0.16
C ALA A 129 -6.70 -5.07 0.76
N THR A 130 -7.07 -5.20 2.03
CA THR A 130 -7.69 -4.10 2.79
C THR A 130 -6.65 -3.43 3.66
N MET A 131 -6.40 -2.15 3.41
CA MET A 131 -5.37 -1.33 4.03
C MET A 131 -5.97 -0.04 4.61
N ILE A 132 -7.18 -0.14 5.19
CA ILE A 132 -7.92 1.02 5.70
C ILE A 132 -7.13 1.66 6.84
N ASN A 133 -6.98 2.98 6.80
CA ASN A 133 -6.24 3.78 7.80
C ASN A 133 -4.80 3.30 8.07
N CYS A 134 -4.17 2.60 7.11
CA CYS A 134 -2.78 2.19 7.23
C CYS A 134 -1.84 3.38 7.13
N LEU A 135 -0.68 3.27 7.79
CA LEU A 135 0.32 4.31 7.74
C LEU A 135 1.51 3.88 6.87
N LEU A 136 1.54 4.37 5.63
CA LEU A 136 2.48 4.06 4.56
C LEU A 136 3.43 5.24 4.24
N SER A 137 3.58 6.22 5.13
CA SER A 137 4.40 7.39 4.81
C SER A 137 5.86 6.97 4.54
N ARG A 138 6.43 7.49 3.45
CA ARG A 138 7.75 7.14 2.90
C ARG A 138 7.94 5.68 2.48
N ALA A 139 6.88 4.88 2.37
CA ALA A 139 7.00 3.52 1.86
C ALA A 139 7.41 3.51 0.37
N ASN A 140 8.19 2.51 -0.03
CA ASN A 140 8.54 2.26 -1.42
C ASN A 140 7.61 1.21 -2.03
N LEU A 141 6.66 1.65 -2.84
CA LEU A 141 5.67 0.86 -3.59
C LEU A 141 6.00 0.76 -5.07
N THR A 142 7.26 1.03 -5.47
CA THR A 142 7.68 0.97 -6.88
C THR A 142 7.31 -0.39 -7.48
N GLU A 143 6.60 -0.38 -8.62
CA GLU A 143 6.13 -1.59 -9.32
C GLU A 143 5.25 -2.53 -8.49
N ALA A 144 4.70 -2.08 -7.34
CA ALA A 144 3.77 -2.88 -6.55
C ALA A 144 2.42 -3.03 -7.26
N ASN A 145 1.74 -4.15 -7.02
CA ASN A 145 0.38 -4.39 -7.49
C ASN A 145 -0.64 -4.14 -6.38
N LEU A 146 -1.41 -3.06 -6.47
CA LEU A 146 -2.50 -2.67 -5.57
C LEU A 146 -3.86 -2.70 -6.29
N GLN A 147 -3.99 -3.46 -7.38
CA GLN A 147 -5.25 -3.60 -8.12
C GLN A 147 -6.40 -3.96 -7.17
N GLY A 148 -7.49 -3.18 -7.23
CA GLY A 148 -8.69 -3.39 -6.42
C GLY A 148 -8.47 -3.33 -4.90
N ALA A 149 -7.32 -2.85 -4.42
CA ALA A 149 -7.05 -2.72 -2.99
C ALA A 149 -7.89 -1.59 -2.36
N ASN A 150 -8.20 -1.70 -1.07
CA ASN A 150 -8.90 -0.66 -0.33
C ASN A 150 -7.93 0.06 0.62
N LEU A 151 -7.47 1.25 0.22
CA LEU A 151 -6.58 2.12 0.99
C LEU A 151 -7.34 3.31 1.61
N GLN A 152 -8.65 3.22 1.81
CA GLN A 152 -9.44 4.34 2.35
C GLN A 152 -8.79 4.93 3.63
N GLY A 153 -8.56 6.24 3.63
CA GLY A 153 -7.97 6.96 4.76
C GLY A 153 -6.48 6.67 5.03
N ALA A 154 -5.79 5.90 4.19
CA ALA A 154 -4.37 5.60 4.39
C ALA A 154 -3.48 6.85 4.24
N ASN A 155 -2.37 6.86 4.97
CA ASN A 155 -1.35 7.90 4.87
C ASN A 155 -0.19 7.44 3.99
N LEU A 156 -0.14 7.93 2.76
CA LEU A 156 0.89 7.69 1.74
C LEU A 156 1.84 8.90 1.59
N THR A 157 1.90 9.81 2.55
CA THR A 157 2.73 11.03 2.45
C THR A 157 4.18 10.68 2.10
N ASN A 158 4.71 11.30 1.04
CA ASN A 158 6.05 11.07 0.48
C ASN A 158 6.35 9.61 0.08
N ALA A 159 5.34 8.77 -0.17
CA ALA A 159 5.54 7.43 -0.69
C ALA A 159 6.08 7.46 -2.13
N ILE A 160 6.86 6.44 -2.49
CA ILE A 160 7.38 6.23 -3.85
C ILE A 160 6.48 5.20 -4.52
N MET A 161 5.67 5.61 -5.50
CA MET A 161 4.66 4.80 -6.19
C MET A 161 4.90 4.74 -7.70
N MET A 162 6.17 4.73 -8.12
CA MET A 162 6.52 4.70 -9.54
C MET A 162 6.07 3.38 -10.17
N ASN A 163 5.34 3.47 -11.29
CA ASN A 163 4.80 2.32 -12.01
C ASN A 163 3.93 1.37 -11.15
N THR A 164 3.33 1.86 -10.06
CA THR A 164 2.41 1.08 -9.22
C THR A 164 1.09 0.85 -9.96
N ASN A 165 0.53 -0.35 -9.85
CA ASN A 165 -0.83 -0.64 -10.33
C ASN A 165 -1.87 -0.38 -9.23
N LEU A 166 -2.76 0.58 -9.42
CA LEU A 166 -3.89 0.95 -8.57
C LEU A 166 -5.23 0.77 -9.31
N GLU A 167 -5.29 0.02 -10.41
CA GLU A 167 -6.52 -0.13 -11.19
C GLU A 167 -7.70 -0.56 -10.28
N GLY A 168 -8.78 0.21 -10.31
CA GLY A 168 -9.98 -0.03 -9.50
C GLY A 168 -9.78 0.07 -7.97
N ALA A 169 -8.63 0.56 -7.49
CA ALA A 169 -8.37 0.68 -6.05
C ALA A 169 -9.20 1.82 -5.43
N ASN A 170 -9.54 1.68 -4.14
CA ASN A 170 -10.16 2.74 -3.35
C ASN A 170 -9.10 3.50 -2.55
N LEU A 171 -8.80 4.73 -2.95
CA LEU A 171 -7.92 5.69 -2.28
C LEU A 171 -8.67 6.90 -1.72
N SER A 172 -9.98 6.77 -1.49
CA SER A 172 -10.77 7.85 -0.88
C SER A 172 -10.18 8.29 0.46
N LEU A 173 -10.21 9.60 0.72
CA LEU A 173 -9.71 10.22 1.96
C LEU A 173 -8.21 10.02 2.25
N THR A 174 -7.43 9.51 1.29
CA THR A 174 -5.99 9.27 1.51
C THR A 174 -5.19 10.56 1.62
N GLN A 175 -4.12 10.53 2.39
CA GLN A 175 -3.10 11.58 2.39
C GLN A 175 -1.95 11.15 1.48
N MET A 176 -1.78 11.83 0.35
CA MET A 176 -0.80 11.52 -0.71
C MET A 176 0.12 12.72 -1.01
N ASN A 177 0.31 13.62 -0.04
CA ASN A 177 1.16 14.80 -0.21
C ASN A 177 2.59 14.38 -0.59
N GLY A 178 3.16 14.99 -1.64
CA GLY A 178 4.53 14.73 -2.08
C GLY A 178 4.80 13.33 -2.61
N VAL A 179 3.77 12.54 -2.94
CA VAL A 179 3.94 11.21 -3.55
C VAL A 179 4.66 11.31 -4.89
N ASN A 180 5.58 10.38 -5.15
CA ASN A 180 6.18 10.19 -6.47
C ASN A 180 5.50 9.01 -7.20
N GLY A 181 4.46 9.28 -7.96
CA GLY A 181 3.66 8.33 -8.74
C GLY A 181 3.90 8.41 -10.25
N VAL A 182 5.14 8.64 -10.70
CA VAL A 182 5.47 8.65 -12.14
C VAL A 182 5.09 7.31 -12.77
N GLY A 183 4.35 7.36 -13.88
CA GLY A 183 3.92 6.16 -14.61
C GLY A 183 2.90 5.27 -13.88
N ILE A 184 2.22 5.80 -12.87
CA ILE A 184 1.20 5.04 -12.12
C ILE A 184 0.04 4.60 -13.03
N TYR A 185 -0.49 3.41 -12.81
CA TYR A 185 -1.68 2.90 -13.50
C TYR A 185 -2.85 2.91 -12.53
N ALA A 186 -3.80 3.82 -12.68
CA ALA A 186 -4.88 4.05 -11.72
C ALA A 186 -6.22 4.27 -12.42
N ALA A 187 -6.42 3.59 -13.55
CA ALA A 187 -7.70 3.57 -14.24
C ALA A 187 -8.81 3.06 -13.29
N HIS A 188 -9.98 3.69 -13.34
CA HIS A 188 -11.13 3.37 -12.48
C HIS A 188 -10.90 3.50 -10.96
N ALA A 189 -9.75 4.01 -10.51
CA ALA A 189 -9.47 4.17 -9.09
C ALA A 189 -10.27 5.32 -8.48
N ASN A 190 -10.59 5.22 -7.19
CA ASN A 190 -11.32 6.24 -6.46
C ASN A 190 -10.38 7.06 -5.57
N PHE A 191 -10.11 8.30 -5.94
CA PHE A 191 -9.37 9.32 -5.18
C PHE A 191 -10.30 10.39 -4.57
N SER A 192 -11.60 10.14 -4.42
CA SER A 192 -12.51 11.14 -3.85
C SER A 192 -12.04 11.61 -2.47
N HIS A 193 -11.98 12.93 -2.25
CA HIS A 193 -11.49 13.55 -1.02
C HIS A 193 -10.01 13.26 -0.68
N ALA A 194 -9.24 12.67 -1.60
CA ALA A 194 -7.81 12.45 -1.38
C ALA A 194 -7.03 13.76 -1.48
N ASN A 195 -5.91 13.83 -0.77
CA ASN A 195 -4.99 14.96 -0.83
C ASN A 195 -3.69 14.56 -1.54
N LEU A 196 -3.59 14.90 -2.83
CA LEU A 196 -2.45 14.65 -3.72
C LEU A 196 -1.52 15.86 -3.87
N SER A 197 -1.59 16.83 -2.95
CA SER A 197 -0.88 18.11 -3.10
C SER A 197 0.63 17.92 -3.21
N GLY A 198 1.26 18.62 -4.16
CA GLY A 198 2.70 18.53 -4.42
C GLY A 198 3.18 17.17 -4.97
N GLY A 199 2.27 16.25 -5.30
CA GLY A 199 2.62 14.95 -5.86
C GLY A 199 3.09 15.05 -7.33
N ASN A 200 3.88 14.05 -7.75
CA ASN A 200 4.38 13.91 -9.10
C ASN A 200 3.77 12.67 -9.77
N PHE A 201 2.86 12.88 -10.72
CA PHE A 201 2.11 11.83 -11.43
C PHE A 201 2.33 11.89 -12.94
N VAL A 202 3.50 12.35 -13.36
CA VAL A 202 3.87 12.47 -14.77
C VAL A 202 3.72 11.12 -15.48
N LYS A 203 3.08 11.13 -16.66
CA LYS A 203 2.77 9.93 -17.46
C LYS A 203 1.91 8.88 -16.76
N GLY A 204 1.19 9.25 -15.70
CA GLY A 204 0.21 8.36 -15.08
C GLY A 204 -1.02 8.14 -15.97
N ASP A 205 -1.74 7.06 -15.70
CA ASP A 205 -3.03 6.76 -16.30
C ASP A 205 -4.14 6.79 -15.23
N PHE A 206 -5.06 7.72 -15.36
CA PHE A 206 -6.22 7.95 -14.51
C PHE A 206 -7.52 7.91 -15.31
N ASN A 207 -7.55 7.18 -16.43
CA ASN A 207 -8.76 7.01 -17.21
C ASN A 207 -9.93 6.52 -16.34
N ASN A 208 -11.10 7.16 -16.45
CA ASN A 208 -12.28 6.85 -15.65
C ASN A 208 -12.09 6.91 -14.11
N ALA A 209 -11.01 7.50 -13.61
CA ALA A 209 -10.79 7.62 -12.17
C ALA A 209 -11.66 8.73 -11.56
N ASN A 210 -11.98 8.60 -10.27
CA ASN A 210 -12.78 9.57 -9.54
C ASN A 210 -11.90 10.43 -8.62
N PHE A 211 -11.93 11.74 -8.81
CA PHE A 211 -11.20 12.76 -8.06
C PHE A 211 -12.14 13.77 -7.39
N TYR A 212 -13.41 13.42 -7.21
CA TYR A 212 -14.40 14.28 -6.58
C TYR A 212 -13.88 14.91 -5.27
N ASP A 213 -13.91 16.24 -5.18
CA ASP A 213 -13.46 17.02 -4.02
C ASP A 213 -12.04 16.64 -3.52
N SER A 214 -11.15 16.27 -4.45
CA SER A 214 -9.75 16.00 -4.14
C SER A 214 -8.90 17.28 -4.14
N MET A 215 -7.78 17.26 -3.42
CA MET A 215 -6.78 18.33 -3.45
C MET A 215 -5.60 17.90 -4.32
N MET A 216 -5.32 18.64 -5.39
CA MET A 216 -4.25 18.36 -6.34
C MET A 216 -3.32 19.58 -6.52
N THR A 217 -3.38 20.53 -5.59
CA THR A 217 -2.61 21.77 -5.58
C THR A 217 -1.11 21.51 -5.68
N TRP A 218 -0.37 22.32 -6.45
CA TRP A 218 1.09 22.18 -6.66
C TRP A 218 1.54 20.85 -7.29
N GLY A 219 0.61 19.99 -7.73
CA GLY A 219 0.94 18.69 -8.31
C GLY A 219 1.42 18.78 -9.77
N SER A 220 2.21 17.80 -10.19
CA SER A 220 2.65 17.63 -11.58
C SER A 220 1.93 16.45 -12.23
N PHE A 221 1.10 16.75 -13.22
CA PHE A 221 0.25 15.84 -13.98
C PHE A 221 0.56 15.90 -15.48
N LYS A 222 1.84 16.14 -15.83
CA LYS A 222 2.25 16.28 -17.23
C LYS A 222 2.14 14.96 -17.96
N MET A 223 1.61 15.00 -19.20
CA MET A 223 1.45 13.82 -20.05
C MET A 223 0.59 12.72 -19.42
N THR A 224 -0.26 13.07 -18.45
CA THR A 224 -1.10 12.14 -17.72
C THR A 224 -2.44 11.97 -18.41
N ASN A 225 -2.98 10.76 -18.42
CA ASN A 225 -4.29 10.47 -19.00
C ASN A 225 -5.41 10.61 -17.94
N PHE A 226 -6.27 11.60 -18.08
CA PHE A 226 -7.48 11.84 -17.28
C PHE A 226 -8.76 11.66 -18.12
N SER A 227 -8.70 10.97 -19.26
CA SER A 227 -9.88 10.82 -20.10
C SER A 227 -11.03 10.16 -19.32
N HIS A 228 -12.23 10.73 -19.42
CA HIS A 228 -13.42 10.32 -18.66
C HIS A 228 -13.30 10.40 -17.12
N ALA A 229 -12.24 11.01 -16.58
CA ALA A 229 -12.08 11.14 -15.13
C ALA A 229 -13.10 12.15 -14.56
N ASN A 230 -13.54 11.90 -13.33
CA ASN A 230 -14.38 12.84 -12.59
C ASN A 230 -13.54 13.73 -11.69
N LEU A 231 -13.31 14.98 -12.09
CA LEU A 231 -12.55 15.99 -11.33
C LEU A 231 -13.48 17.03 -10.67
N SER A 232 -14.79 16.80 -10.60
CA SER A 232 -15.71 17.81 -10.08
C SER A 232 -15.40 18.18 -8.62
N GLU A 233 -15.51 19.47 -8.29
CA GLU A 233 -15.12 20.06 -7.00
C GLU A 233 -13.62 19.95 -6.64
N ALA A 234 -12.79 19.34 -7.50
CA ALA A 234 -11.36 19.19 -7.22
C ALA A 234 -10.62 20.54 -7.22
N LYS A 235 -9.52 20.61 -6.47
CA LYS A 235 -8.68 21.81 -6.33
C LYS A 235 -7.36 21.61 -7.06
N LEU A 236 -7.19 22.26 -8.20
CA LEU A 236 -6.02 22.11 -9.08
C LEU A 236 -5.02 23.27 -8.96
N LEU A 237 -5.14 24.17 -7.97
CA LEU A 237 -4.41 25.43 -8.00
C LEU A 237 -2.89 25.22 -8.12
N TRP A 238 -2.25 25.99 -8.99
CA TRP A 238 -0.80 25.92 -9.23
C TRP A 238 -0.27 24.55 -9.67
N SER A 239 -1.13 23.69 -10.19
CA SER A 239 -0.74 22.39 -10.72
C SER A 239 -0.37 22.47 -12.21
N ASN A 240 0.32 21.43 -12.69
CA ASN A 240 0.81 21.35 -14.06
C ASN A 240 0.20 20.16 -14.82
N PHE A 241 -0.70 20.44 -15.75
CA PHE A 241 -1.36 19.51 -16.65
C PHE A 241 -0.82 19.61 -18.10
N THR A 242 0.40 20.11 -18.31
CA THR A 242 0.99 20.24 -19.65
C THR A 242 0.93 18.90 -20.40
N ARG A 243 0.34 18.89 -21.60
CA ARG A 243 0.13 17.69 -22.44
C ARG A 243 -0.72 16.58 -21.80
N ALA A 244 -1.47 16.87 -20.74
CA ALA A 244 -2.39 15.90 -20.17
C ALA A 244 -3.58 15.67 -21.13
N ASN A 245 -4.15 14.47 -21.11
CA ASN A 245 -5.36 14.16 -21.85
C ASN A 245 -6.57 14.22 -20.91
N LEU A 246 -7.41 15.25 -20.99
CA LEU A 246 -8.64 15.38 -20.21
C LEU A 246 -9.90 15.16 -21.07
N GLN A 247 -9.80 14.46 -22.20
CA GLN A 247 -10.95 14.23 -23.07
C GLN A 247 -12.13 13.65 -22.27
N LYS A 248 -13.31 14.28 -22.35
CA LYS A 248 -14.53 13.87 -21.63
C LYS A 248 -14.42 13.87 -20.10
N ALA A 249 -13.42 14.53 -19.53
CA ALA A 249 -13.33 14.67 -18.08
C ALA A 249 -14.41 15.62 -17.56
N ASN A 250 -14.90 15.36 -16.35
CA ASN A 250 -15.85 16.23 -15.66
C ASN A 250 -15.09 17.20 -14.74
N LEU A 251 -15.13 18.50 -15.04
CA LEU A 251 -14.51 19.59 -14.29
C LEU A 251 -15.55 20.56 -13.68
N VAL A 252 -16.79 20.10 -13.45
CA VAL A 252 -17.83 20.92 -12.79
C VAL A 252 -17.33 21.40 -11.42
N ASN A 253 -17.35 22.72 -11.21
CA ASN A 253 -16.90 23.39 -9.98
C ASN A 253 -15.43 23.11 -9.59
N THR A 254 -14.60 22.64 -10.52
CA THR A 254 -13.18 22.43 -10.28
C THR A 254 -12.46 23.77 -10.19
N ASN A 255 -11.67 23.99 -9.13
CA ASN A 255 -10.84 25.19 -9.04
C ASN A 255 -9.57 25.03 -9.89
N ILE A 256 -9.58 25.66 -11.05
CA ILE A 256 -8.50 25.63 -12.04
C ILE A 256 -7.55 26.85 -11.99
N SER A 257 -7.70 27.73 -10.98
CA SER A 257 -6.91 28.97 -10.89
C SER A 257 -5.40 28.68 -10.91
N GLN A 258 -4.64 29.39 -11.75
CA GLN A 258 -3.18 29.22 -11.89
C GLN A 258 -2.75 27.79 -12.30
N THR A 259 -3.63 27.02 -12.94
CA THR A 259 -3.31 25.69 -13.47
C THR A 259 -2.73 25.80 -14.88
N ASN A 260 -1.61 25.13 -15.14
CA ASN A 260 -1.03 25.07 -16.49
C ASN A 260 -1.69 23.93 -17.30
N PHE A 261 -2.43 24.28 -18.35
CA PHE A 261 -3.02 23.34 -19.32
C PHE A 261 -2.35 23.39 -20.70
N ASP A 262 -1.09 23.84 -20.80
CA ASP A 262 -0.38 23.98 -22.07
C ASP A 262 -0.40 22.67 -22.85
N LEU A 263 -0.92 22.70 -24.08
CA LEU A 263 -1.04 21.53 -24.96
C LEU A 263 -1.87 20.38 -24.38
N ALA A 264 -2.69 20.61 -23.36
CA ALA A 264 -3.62 19.61 -22.85
C ALA A 264 -4.76 19.36 -23.84
N ASN A 265 -5.22 18.12 -23.94
CA ASN A 265 -6.43 17.80 -24.68
C ASN A 265 -7.66 18.05 -23.78
N LEU A 266 -8.49 19.02 -24.15
CA LEU A 266 -9.69 19.43 -23.42
C LEU A 266 -10.98 19.16 -24.23
N GLU A 267 -10.93 18.28 -25.21
CA GLU A 267 -12.09 17.92 -26.02
C GLU A 267 -13.22 17.31 -25.15
N ASP A 268 -14.46 17.74 -25.39
CA ASP A 268 -15.66 17.24 -24.71
C ASP A 268 -15.66 17.30 -23.17
N ILE A 269 -14.85 18.18 -22.56
CA ILE A 269 -14.90 18.37 -21.11
C ILE A 269 -16.27 18.91 -20.67
N ILE A 270 -16.70 18.49 -19.48
CA ILE A 270 -17.91 19.02 -18.83
C ILE A 270 -17.44 20.06 -17.80
N MET A 271 -17.82 21.32 -17.95
CA MET A 271 -17.46 22.38 -17.00
C MET A 271 -18.60 23.38 -16.86
N THR A 272 -18.81 23.91 -15.65
CA THR A 272 -19.71 25.04 -15.43
C THR A 272 -19.03 26.30 -15.95
N ILE A 273 -19.66 27.00 -16.88
CA ILE A 273 -19.21 28.34 -17.29
C ILE A 273 -19.93 29.32 -16.37
N ASP A 274 -19.25 29.85 -15.36
CA ASP A 274 -19.75 31.01 -14.62
C ASP A 274 -19.67 32.22 -15.58
N ASN A 275 -20.84 32.73 -15.99
CA ASN A 275 -20.97 33.97 -16.79
C ASN A 275 -20.67 35.22 -15.96
#